data_AF-A0A0L7LP70-F1
#
_entry.id   AF-A0A0L7LP70-F1
#
_cell.length_a   1.000
_cell.length_b   1.000
_cell.length_c   1.000
_cell.angle_alpha   90.00
_cell.angle_beta   90.00
_cell.angle_gamma   90.00
#
_symmetry.space_group_name_H-M   'P 1'
#
loop_
_entity.id
_entity.type
_entity.pdbx_description
1 polymer ?
#
loop_
_entity_poly.entity_id
_entity_poly.type
_entity_poly.pdbx_seq_one_letter_code
_entity_poly.pdbx_strand_id
1 'polypeptide(L)'
;MWVSFMIPKFEDGNNFGVSIHEHTLAQIRLVELDTRAFFDEITVYFMARADAVSKVAMFPHIEDYRRVVRELDEKAYREMRLIITELRDRCCALHAHVIENLEKIKMPRSVNASASLY
;
A
#
# COMPACT_ATOMS: atom_id res chain seq x y z
N MET A 1 3.02 -2.94 -12.52
CA MET A 1 3.08 -3.38 -13.94
C MET A 1 4.48 -3.79 -14.39
N TRP A 2 5.53 -2.96 -14.21
CA TRP A 2 6.90 -3.29 -14.68
C TRP A 2 7.38 -4.69 -14.25
N VAL A 3 7.35 -4.99 -12.95
CA VAL A 3 7.72 -6.32 -12.40
C VAL A 3 6.89 -7.44 -13.03
N SER A 4 5.57 -7.24 -13.23
CA SER A 4 4.71 -8.25 -13.88
C SER A 4 5.15 -8.60 -15.31
N PHE A 5 5.78 -7.69 -16.04
CA PHE A 5 6.29 -7.97 -17.39
C PHE A 5 7.64 -8.69 -17.41
N MET A 6 8.32 -8.76 -16.27
CA MET A 6 9.62 -9.44 -16.13
C MET A 6 9.47 -10.91 -15.68
N ILE A 7 8.23 -11.44 -15.64
CA ILE A 7 7.96 -12.83 -15.27
C ILE A 7 8.64 -13.77 -16.30
N PRO A 8 9.58 -14.63 -15.85
CA PRO A 8 10.28 -15.55 -16.74
C PRO A 8 9.38 -16.73 -17.14
N LYS A 9 9.75 -17.44 -18.22
CA LYS A 9 9.07 -18.68 -18.64
C LYS A 9 9.10 -19.72 -17.53
N PHE A 10 8.12 -20.62 -17.45
CA PHE A 10 8.17 -21.72 -16.48
C PHE A 10 9.29 -22.73 -16.85
N GLU A 11 10.14 -23.08 -15.89
CA GLU A 11 11.26 -24.04 -16.06
C GLU A 11 11.51 -24.81 -14.76
N ASP A 12 11.94 -26.08 -14.88
CA ASP A 12 12.36 -26.92 -13.76
C ASP A 12 13.80 -26.58 -13.35
N GLY A 13 13.94 -25.71 -12.35
CA GLY A 13 15.21 -25.34 -11.74
C GLY A 13 15.58 -23.85 -11.89
N ASN A 14 16.62 -23.42 -11.18
CA ASN A 14 17.09 -22.01 -11.16
C ASN A 14 16.00 -20.99 -10.77
N ASN A 15 15.13 -21.35 -9.82
CA ASN A 15 13.95 -20.55 -9.45
C ASN A 15 14.20 -19.57 -8.27
N PHE A 16 15.44 -19.42 -7.80
CA PHE A 16 15.74 -18.50 -6.68
C PHE A 16 15.48 -17.02 -7.04
N GLY A 17 15.92 -16.55 -8.21
CA GLY A 17 15.60 -15.17 -8.61
C GLY A 17 14.12 -15.00 -8.95
N VAL A 18 13.45 -16.07 -9.37
CA VAL A 18 11.99 -16.09 -9.58
C VAL A 18 11.25 -15.90 -8.26
N SER A 19 11.67 -16.55 -7.17
CA SER A 19 11.02 -16.37 -5.86
C SER A 19 11.23 -14.96 -5.28
N ILE A 20 12.41 -14.35 -5.47
CA ILE A 20 12.67 -12.94 -5.13
C ILE A 20 11.72 -12.02 -5.91
N HIS A 21 11.56 -12.30 -7.20
CA HIS A 21 10.69 -11.54 -8.08
C HIS A 21 9.21 -11.65 -7.66
N GLU A 22 8.71 -12.86 -7.36
CA GLU A 22 7.37 -13.10 -6.84
C GLU A 22 7.13 -12.40 -5.51
N HIS A 23 8.09 -12.48 -4.59
CA HIS A 23 8.02 -11.78 -3.30
C HIS A 23 7.93 -10.27 -3.49
N THR A 24 8.75 -9.70 -4.39
CA THR A 24 8.72 -8.28 -4.72
C THR A 24 7.35 -7.87 -5.27
N LEU A 25 6.78 -8.67 -6.18
CA LEU A 25 5.45 -8.40 -6.73
C LEU A 25 4.36 -8.46 -5.65
N ALA A 26 4.45 -9.39 -4.71
CA ALA A 26 3.53 -9.49 -3.58
C ALA A 26 3.60 -8.24 -2.68
N GLN A 27 4.80 -7.75 -2.36
CA GLN A 27 4.98 -6.51 -1.59
C GLN A 27 4.36 -5.30 -2.29
N ILE A 28 4.59 -5.15 -3.61
CA ILE A 28 3.98 -4.05 -4.40
C ILE A 28 2.45 -4.10 -4.30
N ARG A 29 1.86 -5.29 -4.46
CA ARG A 29 0.40 -5.48 -4.39
C ARG A 29 -0.16 -5.19 -3.00
N LEU A 30 0.56 -5.55 -1.94
CA LEU A 30 0.18 -5.26 -0.57
C LEU A 30 0.12 -3.73 -0.33
N VAL A 31 1.16 -3.01 -0.75
CA VAL A 31 1.17 -1.53 -0.65
C VAL A 31 0.02 -0.90 -1.44
N GLU A 32 -0.29 -1.42 -2.63
CA GLU A 32 -1.42 -0.96 -3.44
C GLU A 32 -2.77 -1.18 -2.74
N LEU A 33 -2.98 -2.37 -2.16
CA LEU A 33 -4.19 -2.72 -1.41
C LEU A 33 -4.38 -1.83 -0.18
N ASP A 34 -3.35 -1.67 0.63
CA ASP A 34 -3.38 -0.82 1.82
C ASP A 34 -3.70 0.63 1.43
N THR A 35 -3.09 1.13 0.36
CA THR A 35 -3.34 2.50 -0.14
C THR A 35 -4.77 2.68 -0.62
N ARG A 36 -5.37 1.66 -1.24
CA ARG A 36 -6.77 1.70 -1.68
C ARG A 36 -7.72 1.78 -0.49
N ALA A 37 -7.47 1.02 0.58
CA ALA A 37 -8.29 1.06 1.79
C ALA A 37 -8.33 2.47 2.42
N PHE A 38 -7.23 3.23 2.34
CA PHE A 38 -7.20 4.61 2.85
C PHE A 38 -8.15 5.57 2.12
N PHE A 39 -8.45 5.32 0.84
CA PHE A 39 -9.43 6.15 0.11
C PHE A 39 -10.86 5.93 0.62
N ASP A 40 -11.19 4.72 1.06
CA ASP A 40 -12.51 4.42 1.59
C ASP A 40 -12.78 5.17 2.91
N GLU A 41 -11.76 5.31 3.77
CA GLU A 41 -11.85 6.03 5.05
C GLU A 41 -12.22 7.52 4.88
N ILE A 42 -11.79 8.16 3.78
CA ILE A 42 -12.15 9.54 3.48
C ILE A 42 -13.67 9.67 3.32
N THR A 43 -14.28 8.72 2.58
CA THR A 43 -15.73 8.70 2.34
C THR A 43 -16.49 8.44 3.64
N VAL A 44 -15.99 7.51 4.46
CA VAL A 44 -16.58 7.19 5.78
C VAL A 44 -16.60 8.41 6.69
N TYR A 45 -15.51 9.17 6.76
CA TYR A 45 -15.46 10.42 7.53
C TYR A 45 -16.53 11.42 7.08
N PHE A 46 -16.66 11.66 5.77
CA PHE A 46 -17.65 12.61 5.26
C PHE A 46 -19.09 12.18 5.57
N MET A 47 -19.39 10.89 5.44
CA MET A 47 -20.70 10.34 5.79
C MET A 47 -21.01 10.49 7.28
N ALA A 48 -20.08 10.09 8.15
CA ALA A 48 -20.24 10.19 9.60
C ALA A 48 -20.40 11.64 10.06
N ARG A 49 -19.60 12.55 9.49
CA ARG A 49 -19.67 13.98 9.79
C ARG A 49 -20.99 14.59 9.33
N ALA A 50 -21.48 14.22 8.15
CA ALA A 50 -22.77 14.70 7.65
C ALA A 50 -23.94 14.27 8.56
N ASP A 51 -23.93 13.03 9.04
CA ASP A 51 -24.93 12.57 10.02
C ASP A 51 -24.84 13.34 11.33
N ALA A 52 -23.63 13.49 11.91
CA ALA A 52 -23.42 14.24 13.14
C ALA A 52 -23.89 15.70 13.03
N VAL A 53 -23.56 16.39 11.93
CA VAL A 53 -24.03 17.76 11.65
C VAL A 53 -25.56 17.82 11.52
N SER A 54 -26.17 16.82 10.89
CA SER A 54 -27.63 16.74 10.79
C SER A 54 -28.27 16.64 12.19
N LYS A 55 -27.67 15.87 13.11
CA LYS A 55 -28.13 15.80 14.51
C LYS A 55 -27.98 17.13 15.25
N VAL A 56 -26.90 17.87 15.02
CA VAL A 56 -26.73 19.23 15.59
C VAL A 56 -27.85 20.16 15.13
N ALA A 57 -28.22 20.10 13.85
CA ALA A 57 -29.30 20.93 13.31
C ALA A 57 -30.68 20.54 13.86
N MET A 58 -30.94 19.24 14.03
CA MET A 58 -32.22 18.73 14.55
C MET A 58 -32.38 18.92 16.06
N PHE A 59 -31.28 18.81 16.82
CA PHE A 59 -31.28 18.83 18.28
C PHE A 59 -30.26 19.84 18.82
N PRO A 60 -30.46 21.15 18.57
CA PRO A 60 -29.46 22.17 18.88
C PRO A 60 -29.19 22.36 20.38
N HIS A 61 -30.06 21.85 21.25
CA HIS A 61 -29.95 21.89 22.71
C HIS A 61 -29.08 20.75 23.28
N ILE A 62 -28.74 19.75 22.48
CA ILE A 62 -27.88 18.63 22.88
C ILE A 62 -26.45 18.96 22.46
N GLU A 63 -25.61 19.40 23.40
CA GLU A 63 -24.23 19.80 23.14
C GLU A 63 -23.34 18.63 22.68
N ASP A 64 -23.68 17.40 23.07
CA ASP A 64 -22.90 16.21 22.70
C ASP A 64 -22.83 16.02 21.18
N TYR A 65 -23.86 16.40 20.41
CA TYR A 65 -23.77 16.34 18.95
C TYR A 65 -22.74 17.31 18.38
N ARG A 66 -22.55 18.49 18.98
CA ARG A 66 -21.47 19.40 18.57
C ARG A 66 -20.10 18.84 18.95
N ARG A 67 -20.01 18.18 20.11
CA ARG A 67 -18.79 17.49 20.54
C ARG A 67 -18.41 16.36 19.60
N VAL A 68 -19.36 15.53 19.17
CA VAL A 68 -19.11 14.44 18.20
C VAL A 68 -18.52 14.98 16.90
N VAL A 69 -19.01 16.10 16.37
CA VAL A 69 -18.41 16.72 15.17
C VAL A 69 -16.94 17.06 15.40
N ARG A 70 -16.59 17.67 16.54
CA ARG A 70 -15.19 18.00 16.88
C ARG A 70 -14.33 16.74 17.02
N GLU A 71 -14.85 15.71 17.69
CA GLU A 71 -14.13 14.44 17.88
C GLU A 71 -13.91 13.71 16.56
N LEU A 72 -14.89 13.72 15.63
CA LEU A 72 -14.73 13.19 14.28
C LEU A 72 -13.64 13.95 13.50
N ASP A 73 -13.65 15.29 13.56
CA ASP A 73 -12.67 16.13 12.87
C ASP A 73 -11.24 15.87 13.42
N GLU A 74 -11.09 15.78 14.73
CA GLU A 74 -9.81 15.47 15.39
C GLU A 74 -9.32 14.04 15.09
N LYS A 75 -10.24 13.07 15.08
CA LYS A 75 -9.94 11.68 14.74
C LYS A 75 -9.42 11.58 13.30
N ALA A 76 -10.15 12.16 12.34
CA ALA A 76 -9.80 12.14 10.93
C ALA A 76 -8.42 12.78 10.68
N TYR A 77 -8.10 13.88 11.37
CA TYR A 77 -6.77 14.48 11.29
C TYR A 77 -5.66 13.53 11.77
N ARG A 78 -5.84 12.89 12.92
CA ARG A 78 -4.85 11.95 13.48
C ARG A 78 -4.67 10.73 12.57
N GLU A 79 -5.77 10.15 12.10
CA GLU A 79 -5.76 9.02 11.19
C GLU A 79 -5.07 9.37 9.87
N MET A 80 -5.40 10.51 9.26
CA MET A 80 -4.75 10.91 8.01
C MET A 80 -3.24 11.12 8.18
N ARG A 81 -2.79 11.64 9.32
CA ARG A 81 -1.35 11.74 9.62
C ARG A 81 -0.67 10.38 9.76
N LEU A 82 -1.34 9.41 10.40
CA LEU A 82 -0.82 8.04 10.52
C LEU A 82 -0.73 7.40 9.14
N ILE A 83 -1.78 7.51 8.33
CA ILE A 83 -1.84 7.01 6.95
C ILE A 83 -0.68 7.55 6.10
N ILE A 84 -0.42 8.86 6.13
CA ILE A 84 0.68 9.48 5.37
C ILE A 84 2.04 8.95 5.85
N THR A 85 2.21 8.78 7.16
CA THR A 85 3.44 8.25 7.75
C THR A 85 3.67 6.81 7.29
N GLU A 86 2.64 5.98 7.36
CA GLU A 86 2.69 4.57 6.95
C GLU A 86 2.94 4.42 5.45
N LEU A 87 2.32 5.28 4.62
CA LEU A 87 2.55 5.30 3.17
C LEU A 87 4.01 5.65 2.84
N ARG A 88 4.56 6.67 3.51
CA ARG A 88 5.98 7.04 3.36
C ARG A 88 6.88 5.88 3.73
N ASP A 89 6.63 5.25 4.88
CA ASP A 89 7.47 4.17 5.40
C ASP A 89 7.41 2.93 4.47
N ARG A 90 6.21 2.59 3.97
CA ARG A 90 6.03 1.55 2.94
C ARG A 90 6.78 1.87 1.64
N CYS A 91 6.69 3.11 1.14
CA CYS A 91 7.42 3.53 -0.06
C CYS A 91 8.94 3.42 0.12
N CYS A 92 9.47 3.81 1.28
CA CYS A 92 10.89 3.67 1.61
C CYS A 92 11.31 2.20 1.67
N ALA A 93 10.53 1.35 2.36
CA ALA A 93 10.81 -0.07 2.47
C ALA A 93 10.78 -0.77 1.09
N LEU A 94 9.76 -0.48 0.29
CA LEU A 94 9.64 -1.02 -1.07
C LEU A 94 10.79 -0.55 -1.97
N HIS A 95 11.17 0.72 -1.89
CA HIS A 95 12.31 1.25 -2.63
C HIS A 95 13.61 0.53 -2.24
N ALA A 96 13.89 0.40 -0.94
CA ALA A 96 15.07 -0.30 -0.45
C ALA A 96 15.11 -1.76 -0.94
N HIS A 97 14.00 -2.48 -0.79
CA HIS A 97 13.84 -3.86 -1.25
C HIS A 97 14.08 -4.01 -2.75
N VAL A 98 13.52 -3.12 -3.57
CA VAL A 98 13.70 -3.14 -5.03
C VAL A 98 15.14 -2.85 -5.42
N ILE A 99 15.80 -1.89 -4.78
CA ILE A 99 17.19 -1.55 -5.07
C ILE A 99 18.13 -2.70 -4.71
N GLU A 100 17.95 -3.33 -3.56
CA GLU A 100 18.76 -4.48 -3.12
C GLU A 100 18.63 -5.67 -4.08
N ASN A 101 17.44 -5.86 -4.65
CA ASN A 101 17.13 -7.02 -5.49
C ASN A 101 17.09 -6.70 -7.00
N LEU A 102 17.53 -5.51 -7.42
CA LEU A 102 17.28 -4.99 -8.77
C LEU A 102 17.80 -5.92 -9.88
N GLU A 103 18.98 -6.50 -9.71
CA GLU A 103 19.58 -7.43 -10.67
C GLU A 103 18.76 -8.72 -10.80
N LYS A 104 18.28 -9.27 -9.67
CA LYS A 104 17.43 -10.48 -9.67
C LYS A 104 16.02 -10.19 -10.18
N ILE A 105 15.52 -8.97 -9.99
CA ILE A 105 14.23 -8.55 -10.57
C ILE A 105 14.34 -8.41 -12.09
N LYS A 106 15.45 -7.84 -12.60
CA LYS A 106 15.69 -7.70 -14.04
C LYS A 106 16.02 -9.02 -14.73
N MET A 107 16.82 -9.86 -14.07
CA MET A 107 17.31 -11.14 -14.58
C MET A 107 17.10 -12.22 -13.51
N PRO A 108 15.86 -12.72 -13.35
CA PRO A 108 15.52 -13.71 -12.32
C PRO A 108 16.20 -15.06 -12.54
N ARG A 109 16.73 -15.33 -13.73
CA ARG A 109 17.60 -16.48 -14.00
C ARG A 109 18.96 -16.00 -14.47
N SER A 110 20.02 -16.52 -13.85
CA SER A 110 21.36 -16.41 -14.41
C SER A 110 21.46 -17.28 -15.66
N VAL A 111 21.95 -16.72 -16.76
CA VAL A 111 22.41 -17.53 -17.88
C VAL A 111 23.62 -18.31 -17.36
N ASN A 112 23.50 -19.64 -17.26
CA ASN A 112 24.63 -20.46 -16.85
C ASN A 112 25.81 -20.16 -17.77
N ALA A 113 26.97 -19.83 -17.20
CA ALA A 113 28.25 -19.69 -17.90
C ALA A 113 28.76 -21.03 -18.51
N SER A 114 27.90 -22.02 -18.66
CA SER A 114 28.17 -23.29 -19.34
C SER A 114 28.00 -23.21 -20.87
N ALA A 115 27.70 -22.03 -21.42
CA ALA A 115 27.73 -21.79 -22.87
C ALA A 115 29.08 -21.25 -23.40
N SER A 116 30.08 -21.04 -22.52
CA SER A 116 31.41 -20.53 -22.91
C SER A 116 32.48 -21.63 -23.07
N LEU A 117 32.07 -22.88 -23.27
CA LEU A 117 32.98 -24.00 -23.57
C LEU A 117 32.67 -24.58 -24.96
N TYR A 118 32.74 -23.74 -25.99
CA TYR A 118 33.00 -24.15 -27.38
C TYR A 118 33.70 -23.00 -28.12
#